data_AF-A0A135VUK7-F1
#
_entry.id   AF-A0A135VUK7-F1
#
_cell.length_a   1.000
_cell.length_b   1.000
_cell.length_c   1.000
_cell.angle_alpha   90.00
_cell.angle_beta   90.00
_cell.angle_gamma   90.00
#
_symmetry.space_group_name_H-M   'P 1'
#
loop_
_entity.id
_entity.type
_entity.pdbx_description
1 polymer ?
#
loop_
_entity_poly.entity_id
_entity_poly.type
_entity_poly.pdbx_seq_one_letter_code
_entity_poly.pdbx_strand_id
1 'polypeptide(L)'
;MEASSLSHGNVGSDSVPIPVDLRVVCSIVGALALFAPLIVVVQFRVTDWYVTIQAMTWMVSGRWFQFMEGIMLWGPLPFTVWRVVFVYQMVRYYRGRSTRMRTFLLGLLAEMVWTGFMIAFTLSMPGYWGPLVMIPTPLMLFGASVFLWMTPYPVPKTPFDDEAEPDKWWQKKVDFLVGRPIESRRWDGLIHGESRLKCPRCGSEEIGREMHPGSFGIRARFVYSCRRCGVQWEE
;
A
#
# COMPACT_ATOMS: atom_id res chain seq x y z
N MET A 1 35.10 -6.70 37.37
CA MET A 1 34.37 -7.03 36.12
C MET A 1 33.14 -6.15 36.10
N GLU A 2 33.28 -4.96 35.54
CA GLU A 2 32.21 -3.95 35.46
C GLU A 2 31.33 -4.26 34.25
N ALA A 3 30.05 -4.50 34.51
CA ALA A 3 29.03 -4.61 33.48
C ALA A 3 28.84 -3.22 32.86
N SER A 4 29.35 -3.07 31.63
CA SER A 4 29.14 -1.90 30.78
C SER A 4 27.64 -1.77 30.45
N SER A 5 26.98 -0.88 31.18
CA SER A 5 25.64 -0.39 30.88
C SER A 5 25.67 0.31 29.52
N LEU A 6 25.26 -0.42 28.47
CA LEU A 6 24.92 0.16 27.17
C LEU A 6 23.73 1.09 27.38
N SER A 7 24.04 2.38 27.55
CA SER A 7 23.07 3.45 27.49
C SER A 7 22.39 3.34 26.12
N HIS A 8 21.11 2.99 26.12
CA HIS A 8 20.23 3.20 24.99
C HIS A 8 20.24 4.69 24.68
N GLY A 9 21.16 5.10 23.79
CA GLY A 9 21.13 6.41 23.19
C GLY A 9 19.75 6.53 22.55
N ASN A 10 18.98 7.50 23.03
CA ASN A 10 17.83 8.01 22.30
C ASN A 10 18.36 8.37 20.92
N VAL A 11 18.17 7.45 19.96
CA VAL A 11 18.31 7.73 18.55
C VAL A 11 17.15 8.68 18.29
N GLY A 12 17.41 9.95 18.53
CA GLY A 12 16.55 11.03 18.10
C GLY A 12 16.25 10.73 16.65
N SER A 13 15.00 10.42 16.37
CA SER A 13 14.51 10.29 15.02
C SER A 13 14.61 11.66 14.40
N ASP A 14 15.81 12.01 13.95
CA ASP A 14 16.11 13.16 13.13
C ASP A 14 15.41 12.88 11.80
N SER A 15 14.11 13.16 11.79
CA SER A 15 13.27 13.07 10.62
C SER A 15 13.90 14.01 9.62
N VAL A 16 14.55 13.44 8.60
CA VAL A 16 15.08 14.18 7.46
C VAL A 16 13.97 15.14 7.03
N PRO A 17 14.20 16.46 7.10
CA PRO A 17 13.16 17.44 6.83
C PRO A 17 12.66 17.19 5.41
N ILE A 18 11.44 16.67 5.30
CA ILE A 18 10.80 16.47 4.01
C ILE A 18 10.60 17.89 3.46
N PRO A 19 11.23 18.26 2.34
CA PRO A 19 11.22 19.65 1.87
C PRO A 19 9.84 20.11 1.37
N VAL A 20 8.85 19.20 1.33
CA VAL A 20 7.51 19.46 0.82
C VAL A 20 6.49 19.16 1.90
N ASP A 21 5.72 20.17 2.28
CA ASP A 21 4.58 20.01 3.21
C ASP A 21 3.55 19.04 2.60
N LEU A 22 3.23 17.98 3.33
CA LEU A 22 2.23 16.99 2.96
C LEU A 22 0.89 17.65 2.60
N ARG A 23 0.53 18.75 3.27
CA ARG A 23 -0.70 19.51 3.01
C ARG A 23 -0.73 20.02 1.58
N VAL A 24 0.38 20.57 1.09
CA VAL A 24 0.51 21.10 -0.27
C VAL A 24 0.35 19.98 -1.28
N VAL A 25 1.01 18.83 -1.07
CA VAL A 25 0.87 17.68 -1.97
C VAL A 25 -0.57 17.18 -2.02
N CYS A 26 -1.23 17.06 -0.86
CA CYS A 26 -2.62 16.61 -0.78
C CYS A 26 -3.57 17.59 -1.47
N SER A 27 -3.36 18.90 -1.30
CA SER A 27 -4.16 19.93 -1.96
C SER A 27 -3.98 19.91 -3.48
N ILE A 28 -2.74 19.78 -3.97
CA ILE A 28 -2.48 19.73 -5.41
C ILE A 28 -3.03 18.45 -6.04
N VAL A 29 -2.74 17.28 -5.45
CA VAL A 29 -3.22 16.00 -5.98
C VAL A 29 -4.75 15.90 -5.86
N GLY A 30 -5.34 16.44 -4.79
CA GLY A 30 -6.78 16.56 -4.63
C GLY A 30 -7.43 17.49 -5.67
N ALA A 31 -6.82 18.63 -5.95
CA ALA A 31 -7.27 19.53 -7.02
C ALA A 31 -7.16 18.85 -8.40
N LEU A 32 -6.06 18.15 -8.68
CA LEU A 32 -5.91 17.36 -9.91
C LEU A 32 -6.98 16.27 -10.00
N ALA A 33 -7.29 15.57 -8.91
CA ALA A 33 -8.33 14.55 -8.91
C ALA A 33 -9.71 15.11 -9.34
N LEU A 34 -10.03 16.36 -8.97
CA LEU A 34 -11.32 16.98 -9.27
C LEU A 34 -11.36 17.76 -10.58
N PHE A 35 -10.25 18.40 -10.97
CA PHE A 35 -10.20 19.35 -12.09
C PHE A 35 -9.41 18.85 -13.29
N ALA A 36 -8.58 17.81 -13.14
CA ALA A 36 -7.84 17.30 -14.28
C ALA A 36 -8.81 16.71 -15.34
N PRO A 37 -8.58 17.03 -16.62
CA PRO A 37 -9.25 16.35 -17.72
C PRO A 37 -9.17 14.83 -17.56
N LEU A 38 -10.29 14.16 -17.78
CA LEU A 38 -10.42 12.71 -17.79
C LEU A 38 -10.24 12.15 -19.20
N ILE A 39 -10.90 12.81 -20.16
CA ILE A 39 -11.01 12.32 -21.52
C ILE A 39 -11.08 13.48 -22.49
N VAL A 40 -10.38 13.31 -23.60
CA VAL A 40 -10.51 14.16 -24.78
C VAL A 40 -11.29 13.35 -25.80
N VAL A 41 -12.43 13.87 -26.18
CA VAL A 41 -13.36 13.25 -27.11
C VAL A 41 -13.32 14.05 -28.39
N VAL A 42 -12.83 13.43 -29.47
CA VAL A 42 -12.88 14.01 -30.82
C VAL A 42 -14.08 13.39 -31.52
N GLN A 43 -15.06 14.22 -31.85
CA GLN A 43 -16.26 13.80 -32.54
C GLN A 43 -16.24 14.30 -33.98
N PHE A 44 -16.42 13.38 -34.92
CA PHE A 44 -16.49 13.69 -36.34
C PHE A 44 -17.96 13.70 -36.78
N ARG A 45 -18.45 14.82 -37.28
CA ARG A 45 -19.72 14.94 -38.00
C ARG A 45 -19.45 15.00 -39.51
N VAL A 46 -20.51 14.86 -40.30
CA VAL A 46 -20.41 14.84 -41.78
C VAL A 46 -19.74 16.09 -42.33
N THR A 47 -19.96 17.26 -41.73
CA THR A 47 -19.44 18.54 -42.21
C THR A 47 -18.31 19.13 -41.36
N ASP A 48 -18.22 18.74 -40.08
CA ASP A 48 -17.37 19.41 -39.10
C ASP A 48 -16.82 18.41 -38.06
N TRP A 49 -15.76 18.78 -37.36
CA TRP A 49 -15.26 18.07 -36.19
C TRP A 49 -15.20 19.02 -35.01
N TYR A 50 -15.39 18.49 -33.80
CA TYR A 50 -15.14 19.26 -32.58
C TYR A 50 -14.47 18.39 -31.52
N VAL A 51 -13.67 19.07 -30.71
CA VAL A 51 -12.97 18.49 -29.57
C VAL A 51 -13.74 18.86 -28.31
N THR A 52 -14.06 17.84 -27.54
CA THR A 52 -14.65 17.99 -26.21
C THR A 52 -13.65 17.49 -25.18
N ILE A 53 -13.24 18.35 -24.27
CA ILE A 53 -12.42 18.00 -23.12
C ILE A 53 -13.36 17.89 -21.93
N GLN A 54 -13.42 16.71 -21.32
CA GLN A 54 -14.29 16.45 -20.18
C GLN A 54 -13.48 16.19 -18.93
N ALA A 55 -13.81 16.88 -17.85
CA ALA A 55 -13.35 16.63 -16.50
C ALA A 55 -14.54 16.23 -15.61
N MET A 56 -14.28 15.93 -14.34
CA MET A 56 -15.34 15.57 -13.38
C MET A 56 -16.34 16.71 -13.16
N THR A 57 -15.84 17.95 -13.08
CA THR A 57 -16.61 19.12 -12.66
C THR A 57 -16.95 20.05 -13.81
N TRP A 58 -16.25 19.95 -14.94
CA TRP A 58 -16.40 20.85 -16.07
C TRP A 58 -16.22 20.12 -17.39
N MET A 59 -16.72 20.71 -18.47
CA MET A 59 -16.38 20.31 -19.83
C MET A 59 -16.22 21.52 -20.73
N VAL A 60 -15.31 21.38 -21.69
CA VAL A 60 -15.12 22.31 -22.81
C VAL A 60 -15.53 21.58 -24.07
N SER A 61 -16.43 22.16 -24.87
CA SER A 61 -16.80 21.63 -26.19
C SER A 61 -16.74 22.75 -27.22
N GLY A 62 -15.74 22.69 -28.11
CA GLY A 62 -15.46 23.77 -29.05
C GLY A 62 -15.13 25.08 -28.32
N ARG A 63 -16.01 26.09 -28.44
CA ARG A 63 -15.85 27.40 -27.78
C ARG A 63 -16.62 27.52 -26.46
N TRP A 64 -17.38 26.50 -26.08
CA TRP A 64 -18.24 26.54 -24.92
C TRP A 64 -17.56 25.89 -23.72
N PHE A 65 -17.53 26.61 -22.61
CA PHE A 65 -17.14 26.10 -21.30
C PHE A 65 -18.38 26.01 -20.43
N GLN A 66 -18.62 24.86 -19.80
CA GLN A 66 -19.72 24.68 -18.86
C GLN A 66 -19.30 23.80 -17.68
N PHE A 67 -19.86 24.10 -16.51
CA PHE A 67 -19.81 23.20 -15.37
C PHE A 67 -20.80 22.06 -15.56
N MET A 68 -20.48 20.89 -15.04
CA MET A 68 -21.39 19.76 -15.05
C MET A 68 -22.61 20.06 -14.20
N GLU A 69 -23.79 19.83 -14.75
CA GLU A 69 -25.03 19.89 -13.97
C GLU A 69 -25.04 18.83 -12.87
N GLY A 70 -25.71 19.12 -11.76
CA GLY A 70 -25.74 18.23 -10.58
C GLY A 70 -26.20 16.81 -10.91
N ILE A 71 -27.11 16.63 -11.87
CA ILE A 71 -27.55 15.30 -12.31
C ILE A 71 -26.45 14.54 -13.06
N MET A 72 -25.64 15.24 -13.87
CA MET A 72 -24.55 14.65 -14.63
C MET A 72 -23.37 14.25 -13.75
N LEU A 73 -23.25 14.81 -12.54
CA LEU A 73 -22.23 14.42 -11.56
C LEU A 73 -22.46 13.03 -10.95
N TRP A 74 -23.68 12.49 -11.00
CA TRP A 74 -23.97 11.15 -10.46
C TRP A 74 -23.33 10.02 -11.27
N GLY A 75 -23.28 10.16 -12.60
CA GLY A 75 -22.63 9.19 -13.48
C GLY A 75 -21.14 8.96 -13.16
N PRO A 76 -20.31 10.01 -13.05
CA PRO A 76 -18.90 9.88 -12.72
C PRO A 76 -18.64 9.62 -11.22
N LEU A 77 -19.64 9.72 -10.35
CA LEU A 77 -19.46 9.62 -8.89
C LEU A 77 -18.73 8.33 -8.44
N PRO A 78 -19.06 7.12 -8.93
CA PRO A 78 -18.32 5.91 -8.56
C PRO A 78 -16.82 5.98 -8.92
N PHE A 79 -16.48 6.73 -9.96
CA PHE A 79 -15.11 6.92 -10.42
C PHE A 79 -14.38 8.01 -9.61
N THR A 80 -15.11 9.02 -9.12
CA THR A 80 -14.55 9.99 -8.16
C THR A 80 -14.05 9.29 -6.89
N VAL A 81 -14.75 8.24 -6.42
CA VAL A 81 -14.32 7.44 -5.27
C VAL A 81 -12.93 6.84 -5.50
N TRP A 82 -12.68 6.27 -6.68
CA TRP A 82 -11.35 5.74 -7.02
C TRP A 82 -10.25 6.80 -7.02
N ARG A 83 -10.56 8.01 -7.49
CA ARG A 83 -9.61 9.14 -7.42
C ARG A 83 -9.34 9.59 -5.98
N VAL A 84 -10.37 9.65 -5.13
CA VAL A 84 -10.21 9.96 -3.69
C VAL A 84 -9.40 8.87 -2.98
N VAL A 85 -9.64 7.60 -3.29
CA VAL A 85 -8.84 6.47 -2.78
C VAL A 85 -7.37 6.63 -3.20
N PHE A 86 -7.10 7.06 -4.43
CA PHE A 86 -5.74 7.33 -4.88
C PHE A 86 -5.08 8.50 -4.13
N VAL A 87 -5.79 9.61 -3.91
CA VAL A 87 -5.30 10.73 -3.08
C VAL A 87 -4.97 10.26 -1.66
N TYR A 88 -5.86 9.46 -1.06
CA TYR A 88 -5.63 8.86 0.25
C TYR A 88 -4.41 7.93 0.26
N GLN A 89 -4.20 7.16 -0.80
CA GLN A 89 -3.04 6.30 -0.93
C GLN A 89 -1.74 7.10 -1.06
N MET A 90 -1.74 8.22 -1.77
CA MET A 90 -0.61 9.16 -1.80
C MET A 90 -0.29 9.68 -0.40
N VAL A 91 -1.31 10.06 0.40
CA VAL A 91 -1.13 10.46 1.81
C VAL A 91 -0.45 9.33 2.61
N ARG A 92 -0.91 8.09 2.43
CA ARG A 92 -0.31 6.92 3.12
C ARG A 92 1.13 6.69 2.69
N TYR A 93 1.45 6.87 1.41
CA TYR A 93 2.81 6.76 0.89
C TYR A 93 3.74 7.77 1.56
N TYR A 94 3.34 9.05 1.62
CA TYR A 94 4.15 10.08 2.28
C TYR A 94 4.29 9.89 3.79
N ARG A 95 3.36 9.19 4.42
CA ARG A 95 3.48 8.78 5.83
C ARG A 95 4.30 7.49 6.04
N GLY A 96 4.91 6.94 4.99
CA GLY A 96 5.67 5.69 5.05
C GLY A 96 4.82 4.43 5.25
N ARG A 97 3.48 4.54 5.17
CA ARG A 97 2.54 3.41 5.38
C ARG A 97 2.23 2.62 4.11
N SER A 98 2.82 2.98 2.99
CA SER A 98 2.63 2.32 1.70
C SER A 98 3.89 2.39 0.85
N THR A 99 3.97 1.54 -0.18
CA THR A 99 5.07 1.51 -1.13
C THR A 99 4.72 2.31 -2.39
N ARG A 100 5.74 2.83 -3.09
CA ARG A 100 5.58 3.53 -4.37
C ARG A 100 4.88 2.66 -5.41
N MET A 101 5.25 1.38 -5.50
CA MET A 101 4.65 0.45 -6.47
C MET A 101 3.15 0.28 -6.23
N ARG A 102 2.72 0.10 -4.96
CA ARG A 102 1.29 0.01 -4.63
C ARG A 102 0.55 1.31 -4.95
N THR A 103 1.17 2.45 -4.69
CA THR A 103 0.59 3.77 -4.96
C THR A 103 0.45 4.01 -6.45
N PHE A 104 1.48 3.71 -7.23
CA PHE A 104 1.46 3.78 -8.69
C PHE A 104 0.40 2.87 -9.31
N LEU A 105 0.30 1.61 -8.87
CA LEU A 105 -0.73 0.68 -9.34
C LEU A 105 -2.15 1.17 -9.05
N LEU A 106 -2.37 1.77 -7.87
CA LEU A 106 -3.68 2.37 -7.54
C LEU A 106 -3.98 3.60 -8.39
N GLY A 107 -2.97 4.41 -8.73
CA GLY A 107 -3.13 5.53 -9.67
C GLY A 107 -3.49 5.04 -11.07
N LEU A 108 -2.82 4.00 -11.55
CA LEU A 108 -3.12 3.37 -12.82
C LEU A 108 -4.56 2.82 -12.82
N LEU A 109 -4.94 2.09 -11.76
CA LEU A 109 -6.29 1.56 -11.60
C LEU A 109 -7.33 2.68 -11.64
N ALA A 110 -7.13 3.77 -10.88
CA ALA A 110 -8.07 4.89 -10.81
C ALA A 110 -8.33 5.55 -12.18
N GLU A 111 -7.34 5.64 -13.05
CA GLU A 111 -7.50 6.15 -14.43
C GLU A 111 -8.09 5.09 -15.38
N MET A 112 -7.73 3.82 -15.21
CA MET A 112 -8.20 2.72 -16.06
C MET A 112 -9.67 2.38 -15.84
N VAL A 113 -10.21 2.51 -14.62
CA VAL A 113 -11.63 2.17 -14.37
C VAL A 113 -12.57 3.06 -15.20
N TRP A 114 -12.35 4.38 -15.22
CA TRP A 114 -13.16 5.29 -16.04
C TRP A 114 -12.96 5.07 -17.53
N THR A 115 -11.70 4.97 -17.95
CA THR A 115 -11.35 4.75 -19.36
C THR A 115 -11.96 3.46 -19.90
N GLY A 116 -11.81 2.36 -19.16
CA GLY A 116 -12.38 1.06 -19.52
C GLY A 116 -13.90 1.09 -19.56
N PHE A 117 -14.55 1.77 -18.61
CA PHE A 117 -16.00 1.96 -18.62
C PHE A 117 -16.46 2.75 -19.85
N MET A 118 -15.81 3.86 -20.20
CA MET A 118 -16.17 4.67 -21.36
C MET A 118 -15.96 3.91 -22.68
N ILE A 119 -14.88 3.13 -22.80
CA ILE A 119 -14.66 2.26 -23.97
C ILE A 119 -15.78 1.21 -24.05
N ALA A 120 -16.08 0.51 -22.95
CA ALA A 120 -17.14 -0.50 -22.91
C ALA A 120 -18.52 0.10 -23.23
N PHE A 121 -18.83 1.28 -22.71
CA PHE A 121 -20.07 2.01 -22.97
C PHE A 121 -20.18 2.45 -24.43
N THR A 122 -19.09 2.92 -25.04
CA THR A 122 -19.08 3.31 -26.45
C THR A 122 -19.28 2.10 -27.37
N LEU A 123 -18.66 0.98 -27.04
CA LEU A 123 -18.79 -0.27 -27.79
C LEU A 123 -20.18 -0.91 -27.65
N SER A 124 -20.89 -0.68 -26.53
CA SER A 124 -22.23 -1.23 -26.31
C SER A 124 -23.34 -0.45 -27.01
N MET A 125 -23.09 0.80 -27.44
CA MET A 125 -24.05 1.65 -28.15
C MET A 125 -23.55 2.10 -29.53
N PRO A 126 -23.30 1.17 -30.46
CA PRO A 126 -22.86 1.52 -31.80
C PRO A 126 -23.93 2.38 -32.50
N GLY A 127 -23.54 3.58 -32.94
CA GLY A 127 -24.38 4.47 -33.76
C GLY A 127 -25.02 5.65 -33.04
N TYR A 128 -25.10 5.67 -31.70
CA TYR A 128 -25.70 6.82 -30.99
C TYR A 128 -24.85 8.09 -31.13
N TRP A 129 -23.53 7.95 -31.13
CA TRP A 129 -22.62 9.08 -31.02
C TRP A 129 -21.82 9.39 -32.31
N GLY A 130 -21.94 8.56 -33.35
CA GLY A 130 -21.10 8.65 -34.56
C GLY A 130 -19.67 8.14 -34.35
N PRO A 131 -18.76 8.31 -35.34
CA PRO A 131 -17.34 7.97 -35.15
C PRO A 131 -16.71 8.88 -34.10
N LEU A 132 -16.29 8.28 -32.98
CA LEU A 132 -15.63 8.96 -31.88
C LEU A 132 -14.26 8.38 -31.62
N VAL A 133 -13.31 9.29 -31.47
CA VAL A 133 -12.00 8.97 -30.93
C VAL A 133 -11.96 9.49 -29.50
N MET A 134 -11.94 8.56 -28.56
CA MET A 134 -11.82 8.84 -27.14
C MET A 134 -10.37 8.63 -26.71
N ILE A 135 -9.71 9.71 -26.31
CA ILE A 135 -8.33 9.70 -25.84
C ILE A 135 -8.36 9.91 -24.32
N PRO A 136 -8.06 8.87 -23.51
CA PRO A 136 -7.96 9.05 -22.07
C PRO A 136 -6.78 9.98 -21.75
N THR A 137 -6.97 10.90 -20.81
CA THR A 137 -5.91 11.81 -20.36
C THR A 137 -5.47 11.43 -18.95
N PRO A 138 -4.43 10.59 -18.79
CA PRO A 138 -3.94 10.15 -17.49
C PRO A 138 -3.11 11.25 -16.79
N LEU A 139 -3.58 12.50 -16.83
CA LEU A 139 -2.93 13.68 -16.26
C LEU A 139 -2.75 13.55 -14.74
N MET A 140 -3.71 12.94 -14.05
CA MET A 140 -3.58 12.66 -12.61
C MET A 140 -2.46 11.65 -12.34
N LEU A 141 -2.35 10.60 -13.15
CA LEU A 141 -1.28 9.60 -13.03
C LEU A 141 0.08 10.22 -13.33
N PHE A 142 0.20 11.06 -14.37
CA PHE A 142 1.44 11.76 -14.67
C PHE A 142 1.82 12.74 -13.55
N GLY A 143 0.88 13.58 -13.10
CA GLY A 143 1.11 14.52 -12.01
C GLY A 143 1.55 13.81 -10.73
N ALA A 144 0.84 12.76 -10.34
CA ALA A 144 1.21 11.98 -9.16
C ALA A 144 2.53 11.21 -9.34
N SER A 145 2.83 10.70 -10.53
CA SER A 145 4.12 10.04 -10.81
C SER A 145 5.28 11.01 -10.69
N VAL A 146 5.12 12.26 -11.17
CA VAL A 146 6.10 13.33 -10.99
C VAL A 146 6.33 13.60 -9.50
N PHE A 147 5.25 13.72 -8.71
CA PHE A 147 5.38 13.87 -7.25
C PHE A 147 6.09 12.69 -6.59
N LEU A 148 5.73 11.45 -6.95
CA LEU A 148 6.36 10.22 -6.46
C LEU A 148 7.86 10.11 -6.82
N TRP A 149 8.30 10.76 -7.89
CA TRP A 149 9.70 10.78 -8.32
C TRP A 149 10.50 11.93 -7.70
N MET A 150 9.89 13.10 -7.55
CA MET A 150 10.56 14.29 -7.01
C MET A 150 10.77 14.21 -5.50
N THR A 151 9.89 13.52 -4.79
CA THR A 151 10.02 13.39 -3.34
C THR A 151 10.88 12.17 -2.99
N PRO A 152 12.01 12.34 -2.28
CA PRO A 152 12.81 11.21 -1.84
C PRO A 152 11.96 10.29 -0.97
N TYR A 153 12.20 8.99 -1.09
CA TYR A 153 11.46 7.99 -0.34
C TYR A 153 11.56 8.29 1.16
N PRO A 154 10.44 8.43 1.89
CA PRO A 154 10.50 8.20 3.31
C PRO A 154 10.97 6.76 3.48
N VAL A 155 12.08 6.54 4.18
CA VAL A 155 12.52 5.20 4.57
C VAL A 155 11.29 4.54 5.17
N PRO A 156 10.79 3.42 4.60
CA PRO A 156 9.60 2.78 5.10
C PRO A 156 9.85 2.49 6.56
N LYS A 157 9.19 3.23 7.45
CA LYS A 157 9.08 2.84 8.85
C LYS A 157 8.35 1.52 8.79
N THR A 158 9.09 0.44 8.95
CA THR A 158 8.58 -0.91 9.11
C THR A 158 7.43 -0.78 10.10
N PRO A 159 6.19 -1.17 9.72
CA PRO A 159 5.00 -0.91 10.54
C PRO A 159 5.05 -1.63 11.91
N PHE A 160 6.09 -2.40 12.16
CA PHE A 160 6.36 -3.12 13.40
C PHE A 160 7.47 -2.49 14.26
N ASP A 161 8.23 -1.52 13.75
CA ASP A 161 9.42 -1.03 14.47
C ASP A 161 9.13 0.21 15.34
N ASP A 162 8.07 1.00 15.03
CA ASP A 162 7.83 2.30 15.67
C ASP A 162 6.50 2.42 16.44
N GLU A 163 5.53 1.52 16.23
CA GLU A 163 4.34 1.47 17.08
C GLU A 163 4.65 0.48 18.20
N ALA A 164 4.86 0.97 19.44
CA ALA A 164 4.83 0.13 20.62
C ALA A 164 3.60 -0.76 20.50
N GLU A 165 3.81 -2.06 20.26
CA GLU A 165 2.74 -3.02 19.97
C GLU A 165 1.60 -2.73 20.96
N PRO A 166 0.42 -2.27 20.50
CA PRO A 166 -0.65 -1.91 21.40
C PRO A 166 -0.89 -3.14 22.27
N ASP A 167 -0.66 -3.00 23.60
CA ASP A 167 -0.61 -4.09 24.57
C ASP A 167 -1.36 -5.29 24.06
N LYS A 168 -0.60 -6.25 23.53
CA LYS A 168 -1.13 -7.41 22.83
C LYS A 168 -2.31 -7.93 23.64
N TRP A 169 -3.52 -7.90 23.09
CA TRP A 169 -4.74 -8.21 23.86
C TRP A 169 -4.70 -9.61 24.49
N TRP A 170 -3.84 -10.49 23.98
CA TRP A 170 -3.55 -11.80 24.56
C TRP A 170 -2.62 -11.75 25.78
N GLN A 171 -1.73 -10.77 25.94
CA GLN A 171 -0.93 -10.57 27.16
C GLN A 171 -1.80 -10.17 28.36
N LYS A 172 -2.83 -9.35 28.15
CA LYS A 172 -3.82 -9.03 29.21
C LYS A 172 -4.55 -10.26 29.78
N LYS A 173 -4.69 -11.35 29.00
CA LYS A 173 -5.27 -12.60 29.51
C LYS A 173 -4.27 -13.41 30.34
N VAL A 174 -2.97 -13.29 30.09
CA VAL A 174 -1.96 -14.02 30.85
C VAL A 174 -1.81 -13.40 32.24
N ASP A 175 -1.80 -12.07 32.35
CA ASP A 175 -1.67 -11.39 33.65
C ASP A 175 -2.88 -11.65 34.57
N PHE A 176 -4.08 -11.78 33.99
CA PHE A 176 -5.28 -12.18 34.74
C PHE A 176 -5.19 -13.63 35.28
N LEU A 177 -4.43 -14.50 34.62
CA LEU A 177 -4.20 -15.88 35.06
C LEU A 177 -3.02 -16.02 36.03
N VAL A 178 -2.04 -15.11 35.95
CA VAL A 178 -0.85 -15.10 36.82
C VAL A 178 -1.12 -14.39 38.16
N GLY A 179 -2.12 -13.52 38.24
CA GLY A 179 -2.53 -12.83 39.47
C GLY A 179 -3.37 -13.66 40.44
N ARG A 180 -3.79 -14.88 40.08
CA ARG A 180 -4.32 -15.82 41.09
C ARG A 180 -3.15 -16.67 41.58
N PRO A 181 -2.95 -16.83 42.90
CA PRO A 181 -2.04 -17.84 43.40
C PRO A 181 -2.51 -19.17 42.83
N ILE A 182 -1.73 -19.72 41.90
CA ILE A 182 -1.91 -21.07 41.38
C ILE A 182 -1.56 -21.97 42.55
N GLU A 183 -2.56 -22.23 43.37
CA GLU A 183 -2.60 -23.35 44.28
C GLU A 183 -2.16 -24.56 43.45
N SER A 184 -1.03 -25.12 43.84
CA SER A 184 -0.19 -26.04 43.12
C SER A 184 -0.98 -27.23 42.56
N ARG A 185 -1.62 -27.06 41.40
CA ARG A 185 -1.96 -28.19 40.54
C ARG A 185 -0.65 -28.67 39.97
N ARG A 186 -0.09 -29.62 40.69
CA ARG A 186 0.84 -30.67 40.23
C ARG A 186 0.71 -30.91 38.73
N TRP A 187 1.57 -30.26 37.95
CA TRP A 187 1.77 -30.50 36.51
C TRP A 187 2.94 -31.48 36.30
N ASP A 188 3.09 -32.49 37.17
CA ASP A 188 4.16 -33.50 37.11
C ASP A 188 3.99 -34.52 35.94
N GLY A 189 3.20 -34.22 34.91
CA GLY A 189 2.74 -35.26 33.98
C GLY A 189 2.77 -34.98 32.48
N LEU A 190 2.87 -33.73 31.99
CA LEU A 190 2.49 -33.44 30.59
C LEU A 190 3.39 -32.43 29.86
N ILE A 191 4.69 -32.44 30.15
CA ILE A 191 5.72 -31.87 29.25
C ILE A 191 6.81 -32.92 29.01
N HIS A 192 6.43 -34.10 28.50
CA HIS A 192 7.37 -35.05 27.90
C HIS A 192 6.89 -35.37 26.49
N GLY A 193 7.08 -34.39 25.62
CA GLY A 193 6.96 -34.49 24.18
C GLY A 193 7.93 -33.55 23.48
N GLU A 194 9.05 -33.17 24.13
CA GLU A 194 10.20 -32.69 23.39
C GLU A 194 10.76 -33.88 22.63
N SER A 195 10.30 -34.06 21.39
CA SER A 195 11.03 -34.84 20.41
C SER A 195 12.40 -34.18 20.28
N ARG A 196 13.37 -34.69 21.04
CA ARG A 196 14.78 -34.29 20.92
C ARG A 196 15.17 -34.55 19.48
N LEU A 197 15.22 -33.49 18.67
CA LEU A 197 15.76 -33.55 17.33
C LEU A 197 17.17 -34.13 17.47
N LYS A 198 17.45 -35.19 16.69
CA LYS A 198 18.77 -35.81 16.65
C LYS A 198 19.39 -35.50 15.29
N CYS A 199 20.68 -35.18 15.30
CA CYS A 199 21.40 -34.97 14.06
C CYS A 199 21.31 -36.23 13.18
N PRO A 200 20.84 -36.13 11.92
CA PRO A 200 20.66 -37.30 11.05
C PRO A 200 21.97 -38.02 10.72
N ARG A 201 23.13 -37.34 10.88
CA ARG A 201 24.44 -37.91 10.58
C ARG A 201 25.14 -38.56 11.78
N CYS A 202 25.06 -37.95 12.97
CA CYS A 202 25.84 -38.40 14.14
C CYS A 202 25.01 -38.73 15.38
N GLY A 203 23.68 -38.56 15.33
CA GLY A 203 22.77 -38.86 16.44
C GLY A 203 22.89 -37.93 17.66
N SER A 204 23.74 -36.89 17.60
CA SER A 204 23.88 -35.90 18.68
C SER A 204 22.61 -35.06 18.86
N GLU A 205 22.33 -34.69 20.11
CA GLU A 205 21.22 -33.82 20.52
C GLU A 205 21.65 -32.34 20.59
N GLU A 206 22.93 -32.02 20.33
CA GLU A 206 23.46 -30.64 20.35
C GLU A 206 23.18 -29.91 19.02
N ILE A 207 21.93 -29.47 18.85
CA ILE A 207 21.46 -28.80 17.64
C ILE A 207 21.28 -27.31 17.88
N GLY A 208 21.99 -26.49 17.10
CA GLY A 208 21.71 -25.06 16.94
C GLY A 208 20.61 -24.85 15.92
N ARG A 209 19.77 -23.83 16.13
CA ARG A 209 18.70 -23.44 15.22
C ARG A 209 18.90 -21.98 14.82
N GLU A 210 19.00 -21.73 13.53
CA GLU A 210 19.06 -20.40 12.95
C GLU A 210 17.81 -20.15 12.11
N MET A 211 17.21 -18.97 12.27
CA MET A 211 16.02 -18.57 11.53
C MET A 211 16.45 -17.62 10.41
N HIS A 212 16.21 -18.01 9.18
CA HIS A 212 16.44 -17.15 8.03
C HIS A 212 15.11 -16.51 7.61
N PRO A 213 15.00 -15.16 7.67
CA PRO A 213 13.82 -14.48 7.17
C PRO A 213 13.69 -14.73 5.66
N GLY A 214 12.54 -15.23 5.23
CA GLY A 214 12.25 -15.43 3.81
C GLY A 214 12.14 -14.10 3.09
N SER A 215 12.64 -14.01 1.86
CA SER A 215 12.39 -12.87 0.98
C SER A 215 10.94 -12.87 0.49
N PHE A 216 10.27 -11.72 0.59
CA PHE A 216 8.97 -11.38 -0.03
C PHE A 216 7.97 -12.54 -0.19
N GLY A 217 7.20 -12.82 0.87
CA GLY A 217 6.06 -13.75 0.81
C GLY A 217 6.40 -15.24 0.97
N ILE A 218 7.68 -15.58 1.10
CA ILE A 218 8.13 -16.93 1.44
C ILE A 218 8.14 -17.07 2.98
N ARG A 219 7.62 -18.19 3.50
CA ARG A 219 7.65 -18.51 4.95
C ARG A 219 9.10 -18.52 5.44
N ALA A 220 9.30 -18.12 6.70
CA ALA A 220 10.61 -18.21 7.34
C ALA A 220 11.13 -19.65 7.30
N ARG A 221 12.42 -19.80 7.02
CA ARG A 221 13.09 -21.10 6.98
C ARG A 221 13.89 -21.28 8.26
N PHE A 222 13.85 -22.49 8.80
CA PHE A 222 14.69 -22.88 9.93
C PHE A 222 15.80 -23.76 9.41
N VAL A 223 17.03 -23.33 9.66
CA VAL A 223 18.23 -24.12 9.38
C VAL A 223 18.71 -24.67 10.72
N TYR A 224 18.79 -25.99 10.81
CA TYR A 224 19.35 -26.68 11.96
C TYR A 224 20.81 -26.99 11.69
N SER A 225 21.70 -26.70 12.64
CA SER A 225 23.13 -26.97 12.55
C SER A 225 23.57 -27.86 13.72
N CYS A 226 24.16 -29.01 13.42
CA CYS A 226 24.73 -29.87 14.47
C CYS A 226 26.06 -29.32 14.96
N ARG A 227 26.19 -29.02 16.26
CA ARG A 227 27.45 -28.52 16.84
C ARG A 227 28.57 -29.55 16.81
N ARG A 228 28.24 -30.84 16.84
CA ARG A 228 29.23 -31.93 16.91
C ARG A 228 29.86 -32.27 15.56
N CYS A 229 29.08 -32.31 14.47
CA CYS A 229 29.58 -32.71 13.15
C CYS A 229 29.48 -31.62 12.08
N GLY A 230 28.96 -30.43 12.42
CA GLY A 230 28.86 -29.28 11.53
C GLY A 230 27.83 -29.42 10.40
N VAL A 231 27.05 -30.51 10.35
CA VAL A 231 26.03 -30.69 9.30
C VAL A 231 24.86 -29.75 9.52
N GLN A 232 24.46 -29.08 8.45
CA GLN A 232 23.27 -28.24 8.39
C GLN A 232 22.16 -28.94 7.60
N TRP A 233 20.90 -28.79 8.01
CA TRP A 233 19.73 -29.26 7.26
C TRP A 233 18.52 -28.34 7.46
N GLU A 234 17.65 -28.30 6.47
CA GLU A 234 16.38 -27.56 6.50
C GLU A 234 15.23 -28.51 6.83
N GLU A 235 14.20 -27.97 7.49
CA GLU A 235 12.91 -28.64 7.72
C GLU A 235 11.84 -28.08 6.78
#